data_AF-A0A2G6EU05-F1
#
_entry.id   AF-A0A2G6EU05-F1
#
_cell.length_a   1.000
_cell.length_b   1.000
_cell.length_c   1.000
_cell.angle_alpha   90.00
_cell.angle_beta   90.00
_cell.angle_gamma   90.00
#
_symmetry.space_group_name_H-M   'P 1'
#
loop_
_entity.id
_entity.type
_entity.pdbx_description
1 polymer ?
#
loop_
_entity_poly.entity_id
_entity_poly.type
_entity_poly.pdbx_seq_one_letter_code
_entity_poly.pdbx_strand_id
1 'polypeptide(L)'
;MLYFVTLQSKGTRQTDNRETMTLDQYLITGILIATLFLFIWNKWRYDVVAMLALLVAALLGLVEEADMFIGFGHPAVITVASILVISHALQHSGALEIISNWLRRFGRHESIQLFLLT
;
A
#
# COMPACT_ATOMS: atom_id res chain seq x y z
N MET A 1 -44.93 -12.87 17.69
CA MET A 1 -44.75 -13.43 16.33
C MET A 1 -45.17 -12.46 15.23
N LEU A 2 -46.35 -11.81 15.30
CA LEU A 2 -46.76 -10.78 14.32
C LEU A 2 -45.77 -9.60 14.18
N TYR A 3 -45.14 -9.15 15.26
CA TYR A 3 -44.17 -8.04 15.23
C TYR A 3 -42.87 -8.36 14.47
N PHE A 4 -42.49 -9.65 14.41
CA PHE A 4 -41.27 -10.10 13.72
C PHE A 4 -41.47 -10.15 12.20
N VAL A 5 -42.71 -10.38 11.74
CA VAL A 5 -43.07 -10.40 10.31
C VAL A 5 -43.10 -8.99 9.72
N THR A 6 -43.54 -7.98 10.47
CA THR A 6 -43.52 -6.58 10.00
C THR A 6 -42.10 -6.02 9.87
N LEU A 7 -41.14 -6.45 10.71
CA LEU A 7 -39.74 -6.00 10.61
C LEU A 7 -38.96 -6.63 9.46
N GLN A 8 -39.40 -7.79 8.94
CA GLN A 8 -38.78 -8.39 7.75
C GLN A 8 -39.34 -7.84 6.43
N SER A 9 -40.52 -7.20 6.45
CA SER A 9 -41.16 -6.60 5.27
C SER A 9 -40.59 -5.22 4.89
N LYS A 10 -39.75 -4.60 5.74
CA LYS A 10 -39.16 -3.28 5.51
C LYS A 10 -37.70 -3.32 5.01
N GLY A 11 -37.32 -4.39 4.31
CA GLY A 11 -35.94 -4.62 3.85
C GLY A 11 -35.76 -4.91 2.36
N THR A 12 -36.79 -4.77 1.51
CA THR A 12 -36.70 -5.13 0.08
C THR A 12 -37.40 -4.13 -0.86
N ARG A 13 -37.28 -2.82 -0.60
CA ARG A 13 -37.55 -1.78 -1.61
C ARG A 13 -36.27 -1.06 -1.98
N GLN A 14 -35.44 -1.74 -2.74
CA GLN A 14 -34.38 -1.12 -3.54
C GLN A 14 -34.55 -1.63 -4.97
N THR A 15 -35.70 -1.27 -5.55
CA THR A 15 -35.97 -1.42 -6.98
C THR A 15 -35.53 -0.13 -7.66
N ASP A 16 -34.61 -0.27 -8.62
CA ASP A 16 -34.41 0.67 -9.74
C ASP A 16 -33.91 2.08 -9.38
N ASN A 17 -32.64 2.18 -9.01
CA ASN A 17 -31.86 3.36 -9.36
C ASN A 17 -31.05 2.99 -10.60
N ARG A 18 -31.40 3.59 -11.73
CA ARG A 18 -30.42 3.81 -12.79
C ARG A 18 -29.26 4.55 -12.15
N GLU A 19 -28.17 3.84 -11.87
CA GLU A 19 -26.95 4.43 -11.31
C GLU A 19 -26.32 5.34 -12.36
N THR A 20 -26.88 6.53 -12.51
CA THR A 20 -26.12 7.68 -12.98
C THR A 20 -25.00 7.86 -11.96
N MET A 21 -23.78 7.48 -12.32
CA MET A 21 -22.56 7.67 -11.51
C MET A 21 -22.67 8.99 -10.76
N THR A 22 -22.80 8.90 -9.44
CA THR A 22 -23.05 10.06 -8.58
C THR A 22 -21.85 11.00 -8.67
N LEU A 23 -22.09 12.31 -8.57
CA LEU A 23 -21.05 13.34 -8.70
C LEU A 23 -19.88 13.10 -7.72
N ASP A 24 -20.20 12.55 -6.55
CA ASP A 24 -19.26 12.13 -5.51
C ASP A 24 -18.27 11.06 -6.00
N GLN A 25 -18.74 10.10 -6.81
CA GLN A 25 -17.92 9.03 -7.36
C GLN A 25 -16.92 9.56 -8.41
N TYR A 26 -17.32 10.59 -9.16
CA TYR A 26 -16.42 11.30 -10.07
C TYR A 26 -15.34 12.10 -9.31
N LEU A 27 -15.70 12.76 -8.20
CA LEU A 27 -14.74 13.51 -7.37
C LEU A 27 -13.70 12.59 -6.72
N ILE A 28 -14.15 11.46 -6.15
CA ILE A 28 -13.25 10.47 -5.54
C ILE A 28 -12.32 9.87 -6.60
N THR A 29 -12.85 9.51 -7.77
CA THR A 29 -12.04 8.98 -8.89
C THR A 29 -11.02 10.01 -9.37
N GLY A 30 -11.41 11.28 -9.45
CA GLY A 30 -10.51 12.38 -9.82
C GLY A 30 -9.34 12.55 -8.86
N ILE A 31 -9.60 12.49 -7.56
CA ILE A 31 -8.55 12.55 -6.51
C ILE A 31 -7.63 11.35 -6.59
N LEU A 32 -8.17 10.15 -6.82
CA LEU A 32 -7.40 8.91 -6.92
C LEU A 32 -6.44 8.95 -8.12
N ILE A 33 -6.94 9.40 -9.28
CA ILE A 33 -6.12 9.61 -10.48
C ILE A 33 -5.08 10.70 -10.25
N ALA A 34 -5.45 11.85 -9.67
CA ALA A 34 -4.52 12.93 -9.36
C ALA A 34 -3.38 12.47 -8.44
N THR A 35 -3.70 11.69 -7.40
CA THR A 35 -2.73 11.12 -6.46
C THR A 35 -1.80 10.13 -7.16
N LEU A 36 -2.34 9.30 -8.06
CA LEU A 36 -1.54 8.37 -8.87
C LEU A 36 -0.57 9.10 -9.80
N PHE A 37 -1.01 10.17 -10.47
CA PHE A 37 -0.14 11.03 -11.27
C PHE A 37 0.96 11.69 -10.43
N LEU A 38 0.61 12.13 -9.22
CA LEU A 38 1.56 12.73 -8.29
C LEU A 38 2.63 11.72 -7.83
N PHE A 39 2.26 10.44 -7.65
CA PHE A 39 3.21 9.37 -7.37
C PHE A 39 4.18 9.10 -8.53
N ILE A 40 3.70 9.18 -9.78
CA ILE A 40 4.51 8.92 -10.98
C ILE A 40 5.55 10.02 -11.23
N TRP A 41 5.29 11.26 -10.82
CA TRP A 41 6.18 12.39 -11.09
C TRP A 41 7.56 12.27 -10.42
N ASN A 42 7.71 11.42 -9.38
CA ASN A 42 8.96 10.85 -8.80
C ASN A 42 10.23 11.75 -8.70
N LYS A 43 10.08 13.08 -8.69
CA LYS A 43 11.21 14.02 -8.60
C LYS A 43 11.57 14.35 -7.15
N TRP A 44 10.64 14.07 -6.23
CA TRP A 44 10.76 14.31 -4.80
C TRP A 44 10.68 12.97 -4.08
N ARG A 45 11.38 12.86 -2.93
CA ARG A 45 11.30 11.67 -2.06
C ARG A 45 9.83 11.31 -1.81
N TYR A 46 9.46 10.05 -2.05
CA TYR A 46 8.08 9.57 -1.95
C TYR A 46 7.41 9.91 -0.60
N ASP A 47 8.14 9.82 0.51
CA ASP A 47 7.62 10.21 1.84
C ASP A 47 7.22 11.69 1.90
N VAL A 48 8.03 12.57 1.29
CA VAL A 48 7.78 14.03 1.29
C VAL A 48 6.56 14.35 0.44
N VAL A 49 6.40 13.68 -0.70
CA VAL A 49 5.21 13.82 -1.56
C VAL A 49 3.96 13.36 -0.82
N ALA A 50 4.02 12.23 -0.12
CA ALA A 50 2.90 11.70 0.66
C ALA A 50 2.48 12.67 1.78
N MET A 51 3.45 13.22 2.53
CA MET A 51 3.20 14.22 3.57
C MET A 51 2.56 15.50 3.01
N LEU A 52 3.06 16.01 1.88
CA LEU A 52 2.50 17.19 1.21
C LEU A 52 1.09 16.94 0.68
N ALA A 53 0.84 15.79 0.05
CA ALA A 53 -0.48 15.44 -0.47
C ALA A 53 -1.50 15.33 0.66
N LEU A 54 -1.13 14.72 1.79
CA LEU A 54 -1.98 14.63 2.97
C LEU A 54 -2.27 16.01 3.59
N LEU A 55 -1.24 16.86 3.69
CA LEU A 55 -1.38 18.24 4.19
C LEU A 55 -2.33 19.06 3.31
N VAL A 56 -2.18 18.98 1.98
CA VAL A 56 -3.05 19.68 1.03
C VAL A 56 -4.48 19.14 1.10
N ALA A 57 -4.66 17.83 1.20
CA ALA A 57 -5.99 17.22 1.34
C ALA A 57 -6.70 17.64 2.65
N ALA A 58 -5.96 17.73 3.76
CA ALA A 58 -6.48 18.23 5.03
C ALA A 58 -6.85 19.73 4.97
N LEU A 59 -5.98 20.57 4.38
CA LEU A 59 -6.25 22.01 4.21
C LEU A 59 -7.44 22.31 3.30
N LEU A 60 -7.71 21.43 2.34
CA LEU A 60 -8.88 21.50 1.45
C LEU A 60 -10.18 20.97 2.12
N GLY A 61 -10.10 20.44 3.34
CA GLY A 61 -11.24 19.85 4.06
C GLY A 61 -11.76 18.55 3.44
N LEU A 62 -10.94 17.89 2.61
CA LEU A 62 -11.31 16.64 1.92
C LEU A 62 -11.23 15.42 2.85
N VAL A 63 -10.44 15.53 3.92
CA VAL A 63 -10.25 14.48 4.94
C VAL A 63 -10.34 15.13 6.31
N GLU A 64 -11.11 14.52 7.21
CA GLU A 64 -11.21 14.96 8.61
C GLU A 64 -9.83 14.85 9.29
N GLU A 65 -9.40 15.91 9.98
CA GLU A 65 -8.06 15.98 10.60
C GLU A 65 -7.80 14.81 11.56
N ALA A 66 -8.85 14.27 12.18
CA ALA A 66 -8.78 13.10 13.05
C ALA A 66 -8.42 11.80 12.29
N ASP A 67 -8.81 11.70 11.01
CA ASP A 67 -8.71 10.48 10.21
C ASP A 67 -7.51 10.51 9.23
N MET A 68 -6.86 11.66 9.06
CA MET A 68 -5.77 11.85 8.08
C MET A 68 -4.59 10.88 8.29
N PHE A 69 -4.35 10.42 9.53
CA PHE A 69 -3.26 9.50 9.84
C PHE A 69 -3.68 8.03 9.99
N ILE A 70 -4.97 7.69 9.82
CA ILE A 70 -5.46 6.29 9.96
C ILE A 70 -4.72 5.34 8.99
N GLY A 71 -4.30 5.84 7.82
CA GLY A 71 -3.52 5.06 6.85
C GLY A 71 -2.15 4.61 7.36
N PHE A 72 -1.50 5.34 8.27
CA PHE A 72 -0.20 4.93 8.83
C PHE A 72 -0.31 3.74 9.79
N GLY A 73 -1.46 3.57 10.43
CA GLY A 73 -1.77 2.41 11.26
C GLY A 73 -2.19 1.17 10.47
N HIS A 74 -2.29 1.27 9.15
CA HIS A 74 -2.72 0.15 8.32
C HIS A 74 -1.65 -0.97 8.32
N PRO A 75 -2.02 -2.24 8.54
CA PRO A 75 -1.05 -3.35 8.65
C PRO A 75 -0.11 -3.47 7.45
N ALA A 76 -0.55 -3.06 6.24
CA ALA A 76 0.33 -3.06 5.07
C ALA A 76 1.50 -2.06 5.20
N VAL A 77 1.23 -0.82 5.65
CA VAL A 77 2.27 0.22 5.80
C VAL A 77 3.27 -0.16 6.88
N ILE A 78 2.77 -0.67 8.01
CA ILE A 78 3.60 -1.14 9.13
C ILE A 78 4.52 -2.28 8.69
N THR A 79 4.03 -3.19 7.85
CA THR A 79 4.84 -4.32 7.33
C THR A 79 5.97 -3.82 6.44
N VAL A 80 5.71 -2.87 5.53
CA VAL A 80 6.75 -2.29 4.67
C VAL A 80 7.81 -1.57 5.51
N ALA A 81 7.40 -0.75 6.49
CA ALA A 81 8.32 -0.09 7.41
C ALA A 81 9.21 -1.10 8.14
N SER A 82 8.61 -2.19 8.64
CA SER A 82 9.34 -3.26 9.32
C SER A 82 10.35 -3.95 8.42
N ILE A 83 9.97 -4.28 7.17
CA ILE A 83 10.86 -4.91 6.19
C ILE A 83 12.04 -4.00 5.85
N LEU A 84 11.80 -2.69 5.69
CA LEU A 84 12.87 -1.72 5.43
C LEU A 84 13.86 -1.64 6.59
N VAL A 85 13.36 -1.57 7.83
CA VAL A 85 14.20 -1.59 9.04
C VAL A 85 14.99 -2.89 9.15
N ILE A 86 14.34 -4.04 8.93
CA ILE A 86 14.99 -5.35 8.94
C ILE A 86 16.07 -5.45 7.85
N SER A 87 15.77 -5.01 6.63
CA SER A 87 16.73 -5.02 5.52
C SER A 87 17.98 -4.21 5.86
N HIS A 88 17.81 -3.02 6.43
CA HIS A 88 18.93 -2.19 6.87
C HIS A 88 19.70 -2.82 8.03
N ALA A 89 18.99 -3.40 9.01
CA ALA A 89 19.60 -4.09 10.15
C ALA A 89 20.42 -5.31 9.71
N LEU A 90 19.93 -6.10 8.74
CA LEU A 90 20.64 -7.25 8.20
C LEU A 90 21.90 -6.86 7.42
N GLN A 91 21.84 -5.76 6.66
CA GLN A 91 22.99 -5.22 5.95
C GLN A 91 24.06 -4.71 6.92
N HIS A 92 23.65 -4.01 7.98
CA HIS A 92 24.59 -3.40 8.94
C HIS A 92 25.15 -4.40 9.96
N SER A 93 24.41 -5.46 10.30
CA SER A 93 24.85 -6.50 11.24
C SER A 93 25.80 -7.53 10.64
N GLY A 94 26.05 -7.49 9.32
CA GLY A 94 26.84 -8.50 8.62
C GLY A 94 26.15 -9.87 8.52
N ALA A 95 24.89 -10.00 8.97
CA ALA A 95 24.10 -11.21 8.84
C ALA A 95 23.93 -11.61 7.36
N LEU A 96 23.82 -10.62 6.47
CA LEU A 96 23.77 -10.84 5.04
C LEU A 96 25.06 -11.50 4.50
N GLU A 97 26.23 -11.16 5.04
CA GLU A 97 27.53 -11.74 4.69
C GLU A 97 27.64 -13.21 5.12
N ILE A 98 27.05 -13.56 6.26
CA ILE A 98 27.01 -14.94 6.76
C ILE A 98 26.14 -15.80 5.83
N ILE A 99 24.97 -15.28 5.44
CA ILE A 99 24.04 -15.95 4.53
C ILE A 99 24.66 -16.11 3.14
N SER A 100 25.31 -15.06 2.61
CA SER A 100 25.97 -15.12 1.30
C SER A 100 27.10 -16.15 1.26
N ASN A 101 27.92 -16.21 2.30
CA ASN A 101 28.99 -17.21 2.43
C ASN A 101 28.45 -18.63 2.57
N TRP A 102 27.35 -18.82 3.30
CA TRP A 102 26.69 -20.12 3.42
C TRP A 102 26.11 -20.58 2.08
N LEU A 103 25.47 -19.67 1.34
CA LEU A 103 24.93 -19.94 0.00
C LEU A 103 26.03 -20.31 -1.00
N ARG A 104 27.17 -19.62 -0.99
CA ARG A 104 28.35 -19.96 -1.81
C ARG A 104 28.91 -21.34 -1.49
N ARG A 105 28.79 -21.81 -0.25
CA ARG A 105 29.22 -23.16 0.16
C ARG A 105 28.35 -24.26 -0.47
N PHE A 106 27.08 -23.99 -0.75
CA PHE A 106 26.18 -24.89 -1.50
C PHE A 106 26.35 -24.78 -3.02
N GLY A 107 26.80 -23.64 -3.54
CA GLY A 107 27.07 -23.43 -4.98
C GLY A 107 28.39 -24.01 -5.51
N ARG A 108 29.06 -24.91 -4.78
CA ARG A 108 30.36 -25.47 -5.20
C ARG A 108 30.21 -26.61 -6.21
N HIS A 109 30.00 -26.27 -7.48
CA HIS A 109 30.44 -27.07 -8.64
C HIS A 109 30.94 -26.21 -9.82
N GLU A 110 31.45 -25.00 -9.57
CA GLU A 110 32.11 -24.15 -10.58
C GLU A 110 33.46 -24.69 -11.08
N SER A 111 34.02 -25.74 -10.45
CA SER A 111 35.23 -26.40 -10.97
C SER A 111 35.01 -27.11 -12.32
N ILE A 112 33.76 -27.32 -12.76
CA ILE A 112 33.44 -28.00 -14.02
C ILE A 112 33.36 -27.01 -15.20
N GLN A 113 33.00 -25.74 -14.94
CA GLN A 113 32.90 -24.72 -16.01
C GLN A 113 34.26 -24.18 -16.44
N LEU A 114 35.24 -24.12 -15.52
CA LEU A 114 36.61 -23.74 -15.86
C LEU A 114 37.33 -24.81 -16.72
N PHE A 115 36.90 -26.08 -16.64
CA PHE A 115 37.43 -27.20 -17.43
C PHE A 115 36.78 -27.32 -18.82
N LEU A 116 35.58 -26.78 -19.03
CA LEU A 116 34.90 -26.80 -20.34
C LEU A 116 35.30 -25.63 -21.25
N LEU A 117 35.93 -24.59 -20.68
CA LEU A 117 36.39 -23.41 -21.43
C LEU A 117 37.90 -23.44 -21.75
N THR A 118 38.63 -24.49 -21.35
CA THR A 118 40.05 -24.77 -21.68
C THR A 118 40.12 -26.04 -22.49
#